data_AF-A0A6H1ZZ11-F1
#
_entry.id   AF-A0A6H1ZZ11-F1
#
_cell.length_a   1.000
_cell.length_b   1.000
_cell.length_c   1.000
_cell.angle_alpha   90.00
_cell.angle_beta   90.00
_cell.angle_gamma   90.00
#
_symmetry.space_group_name_H-M   'P 1'
#
loop_
_entity.id
_entity.type
_entity.pdbx_description
1 polymer ?
#
loop_
_entity_poly.entity_id
_entity_poly.type
_entity_poly.pdbx_seq_one_letter_code
_entity_poly.pdbx_strand_id
1 'polypeptide(L)'
;MAIKIKSAAAIAKKWAEVTPARSNVWQAEVAATSDADWADPTVNAAPIYETGVQAAIGAGLYQKGVEAKRGKWKRKALAVGPGRYGPGVRAAEADQAAGFQPYREVIAALTLTPKGPRGSPGNYDRVRQVGEALNAKRVSG
;
A
#
# COMPACT_ATOMS: atom_id res chain seq x y z
N MET A 1 -33.77 -20.95 -22.99
CA MET A 1 -32.94 -20.25 -24.00
C MET A 1 -31.71 -19.68 -23.32
N ALA A 2 -30.51 -19.90 -23.85
CA ALA A 2 -29.27 -19.35 -23.28
C ALA A 2 -29.13 -17.86 -23.63
N ILE A 3 -28.73 -17.04 -22.66
CA ILE A 3 -28.47 -15.61 -22.85
C ILE A 3 -27.29 -15.43 -23.81
N LYS A 4 -27.48 -14.65 -24.88
CA LYS A 4 -26.39 -14.27 -25.79
C LYS A 4 -25.49 -13.23 -25.12
N ILE A 5 -24.23 -13.60 -24.86
CA ILE A 5 -23.20 -12.72 -24.30
C ILE A 5 -21.95 -12.74 -25.18
N LYS A 6 -21.25 -11.61 -25.25
CA LYS A 6 -19.97 -11.49 -25.97
C LYS A 6 -18.91 -12.38 -25.31
N SER A 7 -17.90 -12.78 -26.09
CA SER A 7 -16.76 -13.49 -25.53
C SER A 7 -16.02 -12.63 -24.49
N ALA A 8 -15.43 -13.27 -23.49
CA ALA A 8 -14.63 -12.57 -22.47
C ALA A 8 -13.51 -11.71 -23.09
N ALA A 9 -12.91 -12.18 -24.19
CA ALA A 9 -11.89 -11.44 -24.92
C ALA A 9 -12.44 -10.15 -25.55
N ALA A 10 -13.63 -10.20 -26.18
CA ALA A 10 -14.26 -9.03 -26.77
C ALA A 10 -14.68 -8.01 -25.70
N ILE A 11 -15.15 -8.47 -24.55
CA ILE A 11 -15.46 -7.63 -23.39
C ILE A 11 -14.19 -6.95 -22.86
N ALA A 12 -13.11 -7.71 -22.67
CA ALA A 12 -11.83 -7.19 -22.17
C ALA A 12 -11.21 -6.15 -23.13
N LYS A 13 -11.26 -6.39 -24.44
CA LYS A 13 -10.77 -5.46 -25.46
C LYS A 13 -11.51 -4.13 -25.41
N LYS A 14 -12.85 -4.14 -25.45
CA LYS A 14 -13.66 -2.93 -25.35
C LYS A 14 -13.39 -2.16 -24.06
N TRP A 15 -13.28 -2.86 -22.93
CA TRP A 15 -12.97 -2.23 -21.64
C TRP A 15 -11.61 -1.53 -21.66
N ALA A 16 -10.59 -2.18 -22.21
CA ALA A 16 -9.24 -1.61 -22.30
C ALA A 16 -9.18 -0.36 -23.20
N GLU A 17 -9.97 -0.32 -24.28
CA GLU A 17 -10.05 0.82 -25.21
C GLU A 17 -10.78 2.03 -24.62
N VAL A 18 -11.93 1.80 -23.97
CA VAL A 18 -12.84 2.89 -23.57
C VAL A 18 -12.49 3.51 -22.22
N THR A 19 -11.91 2.74 -21.29
CA THR A 19 -11.66 3.21 -19.92
C THR A 19 -10.65 4.37 -19.84
N PRO A 20 -9.51 4.34 -20.57
CA PRO A 20 -8.54 5.44 -20.52
C PRO A 20 -9.12 6.80 -20.97
N ALA A 21 -10.09 6.81 -21.89
CA ALA A 21 -10.71 8.04 -22.38
C ALA A 21 -11.52 8.80 -21.29
N ARG A 22 -11.74 8.20 -20.12
CA ARG A 22 -12.49 8.79 -18.99
C ARG A 22 -11.59 9.34 -17.89
N SER A 23 -10.28 9.40 -18.11
CA SER A 23 -9.29 9.82 -17.09
C SER A 23 -9.60 11.19 -16.49
N ASN A 24 -10.06 12.15 -17.29
CA ASN A 24 -10.38 13.50 -16.81
C ASN A 24 -11.62 13.52 -15.90
N VAL A 25 -12.64 12.72 -16.22
CA VAL A 25 -13.83 12.58 -15.37
C VAL A 25 -13.44 11.92 -14.06
N TRP A 26 -12.65 10.84 -14.11
CA TRP A 26 -12.13 10.18 -12.91
C TRP A 26 -11.34 11.14 -12.01
N GLN A 27 -10.48 11.97 -12.57
CA GLN A 27 -9.69 12.94 -11.82
C GLN A 27 -10.58 14.00 -11.12
N ALA A 28 -11.60 14.50 -11.82
CA ALA A 28 -12.53 15.48 -11.26
C ALA A 28 -13.34 14.92 -10.08
N GLU A 29 -13.84 13.69 -10.21
CA GLU A 29 -14.62 13.01 -9.15
C GLU A 29 -13.76 12.69 -7.92
N VAL A 30 -12.49 12.27 -8.12
CA VAL A 30 -11.56 12.05 -7.00
C VAL A 30 -11.28 13.36 -6.25
N ALA A 31 -11.10 14.47 -6.98
CA ALA A 31 -10.85 15.77 -6.36
C ALA A 31 -12.04 16.31 -5.56
N ALA A 32 -13.26 15.85 -5.85
CA ALA A 32 -14.48 16.28 -5.16
C ALA A 32 -14.81 15.46 -3.89
N THR A 33 -14.14 14.32 -3.67
CA THR A 33 -14.37 13.46 -2.50
C THR A 33 -13.69 14.04 -1.26
N SER A 34 -14.41 14.18 -0.15
CA SER A 34 -13.84 14.62 1.14
C SER A 34 -13.49 13.44 2.06
N ASP A 35 -12.69 13.68 3.10
CA ASP A 35 -12.38 12.66 4.11
C ASP A 35 -13.63 12.18 4.87
N ALA A 36 -14.62 13.04 5.08
CA ALA A 36 -15.89 12.68 5.72
C ALA A 36 -16.72 11.68 4.87
N ASP A 37 -16.55 11.71 3.55
CA ASP A 37 -17.23 10.79 2.63
C ASP A 37 -16.64 9.37 2.65
N TRP A 38 -15.39 9.23 3.13
CA TRP A 38 -14.66 7.96 3.08
C TRP A 38 -14.15 7.48 4.43
N ALA A 39 -13.37 8.28 5.14
CA ALA A 39 -12.65 7.85 6.34
C ALA A 39 -13.62 7.52 7.49
N ASP A 40 -14.55 8.42 7.79
CA ASP A 40 -15.51 8.26 8.89
C ASP A 40 -16.39 7.00 8.76
N PRO A 41 -17.08 6.74 7.63
CA PRO A 41 -17.85 5.51 7.48
C PRO A 41 -16.96 4.26 7.46
N THR A 42 -15.71 4.36 6.96
CA THR A 42 -14.77 3.23 6.96
C THR A 42 -14.34 2.84 8.38
N VAL A 43 -14.04 3.82 9.24
CA VAL A 43 -13.69 3.58 10.65
C VAL A 43 -14.86 2.93 11.38
N ASN A 44 -16.08 3.42 11.18
CA ASN A 44 -17.28 2.88 11.82
C ASN A 44 -17.63 1.46 11.35
N ALA A 45 -17.13 1.03 10.20
CA ALA A 45 -17.34 -0.33 9.66
C ALA A 45 -16.38 -1.38 10.20
N ALA A 46 -15.48 -1.05 11.14
CA ALA A 46 -14.48 -1.99 11.68
C ALA A 46 -15.07 -3.34 12.17
N PRO A 47 -16.21 -3.41 12.90
CA PRO A 47 -16.79 -4.69 13.32
C PRO A 47 -17.27 -5.57 12.15
N ILE A 48 -17.76 -4.93 11.09
CA ILE A 48 -18.21 -5.61 9.86
C ILE A 48 -16.99 -6.18 9.13
N TYR A 49 -15.91 -5.41 9.06
CA TYR A 49 -14.64 -5.87 8.51
C TYR A 49 -14.12 -7.12 9.24
N GLU A 50 -14.10 -7.12 10.57
CA GLU A 50 -13.65 -8.27 11.38
C GLU A 50 -14.44 -9.53 11.06
N THR A 51 -15.77 -9.43 11.01
CA THR A 51 -16.66 -10.53 10.66
C THR A 51 -16.34 -11.09 9.26
N GLY A 52 -16.16 -10.21 8.28
CA GLY A 52 -15.83 -10.58 6.91
C GLY A 52 -14.46 -11.27 6.80
N VAL A 53 -13.46 -10.79 7.55
CA VAL A 53 -12.12 -11.41 7.59
C VAL A 53 -12.19 -12.81 8.17
N GLN A 54 -12.91 -13.02 9.28
CA GLN A 54 -13.06 -14.35 9.87
C GLN A 54 -13.70 -15.35 8.90
N ALA A 55 -14.76 -14.93 8.20
CA ALA A 55 -15.40 -15.77 7.18
C ALA A 55 -14.45 -16.09 6.01
N ALA A 56 -13.67 -15.12 5.53
CA ALA A 56 -12.71 -15.30 4.46
C ALA A 56 -11.57 -16.25 4.85
N ILE A 57 -11.11 -16.19 6.11
CA ILE A 57 -10.15 -17.13 6.69
C ILE A 57 -10.74 -18.55 6.67
N GLY A 58 -11.95 -18.73 7.23
CA GLY A 58 -12.62 -20.04 7.27
C GLY A 58 -12.82 -20.65 5.88
N ALA A 59 -13.10 -19.82 4.87
CA ALA A 59 -13.27 -20.26 3.49
C ALA A 59 -11.94 -20.44 2.71
N GLY A 60 -10.80 -20.12 3.30
CA GLY A 60 -9.47 -20.23 2.68
C GLY A 60 -9.31 -19.35 1.44
N LEU A 61 -9.94 -18.17 1.41
CA LEU A 61 -10.02 -17.33 0.20
C LEU A 61 -8.67 -16.72 -0.18
N TYR A 62 -7.79 -16.49 0.80
CA TYR A 62 -6.45 -15.95 0.56
C TYR A 62 -5.62 -16.87 -0.33
N GLN A 63 -5.47 -18.15 0.06
CA GLN A 63 -4.68 -19.13 -0.69
C GLN A 63 -5.23 -19.32 -2.11
N LYS A 64 -6.55 -19.52 -2.23
CA LYS A 64 -7.24 -19.65 -3.52
C LYS A 64 -7.02 -18.44 -4.42
N GLY A 65 -7.08 -17.23 -3.86
CA GLY A 65 -6.88 -15.99 -4.59
C GLY A 65 -5.44 -15.81 -5.10
N VAL A 66 -4.44 -16.22 -4.32
CA VAL A 66 -3.02 -16.18 -4.72
C VAL A 66 -2.75 -17.15 -5.86
N GLU A 67 -3.24 -18.39 -5.74
CA GLU A 67 -3.09 -19.42 -6.77
C GLU A 67 -3.70 -18.98 -8.10
N ALA A 68 -4.92 -18.43 -8.08
CA ALA A 68 -5.61 -17.94 -9.27
C ALA A 68 -4.88 -16.78 -9.97
N LYS A 69 -3.97 -16.07 -9.28
CA LYS A 69 -3.21 -14.92 -9.79
C LYS A 69 -1.73 -15.25 -10.02
N ARG A 70 -1.32 -16.52 -9.88
CA ARG A 70 0.05 -16.97 -10.15
C ARG A 70 0.49 -16.50 -11.54
N GLY A 71 1.65 -15.88 -11.63
CA GLY A 71 2.21 -15.31 -12.87
C GLY A 71 1.54 -14.04 -13.39
N LYS A 72 0.22 -13.86 -13.20
CA LYS A 72 -0.53 -12.66 -13.62
C LYS A 72 -0.02 -11.39 -12.96
N TRP A 73 0.32 -11.45 -11.66
CA TRP A 73 0.85 -10.30 -10.94
C TRP A 73 2.18 -9.82 -11.55
N LYS A 74 3.12 -10.75 -11.82
CA LYS A 74 4.44 -10.43 -12.37
C LYS A 74 4.33 -9.78 -13.74
N ARG A 75 3.50 -10.36 -14.62
CA ARG A 75 3.24 -9.80 -15.96
C ARG A 75 2.70 -8.38 -15.88
N LYS A 76 1.72 -8.10 -15.02
CA LYS A 76 1.15 -6.75 -14.88
C LYS A 76 2.11 -5.75 -14.24
N ALA A 77 2.86 -6.18 -13.22
CA ALA A 77 3.85 -5.32 -12.56
C ALA A 77 4.92 -4.87 -13.58
N LEU A 78 5.42 -5.77 -14.43
CA LEU A 78 6.40 -5.42 -15.46
C LEU A 78 5.81 -4.55 -16.57
N ALA A 79 4.59 -4.82 -17.01
CA ALA A 79 3.97 -4.09 -18.11
C ALA A 79 3.50 -2.67 -17.74
N VAL A 80 3.12 -2.43 -16.48
CA VAL A 80 2.46 -1.18 -16.05
C VAL A 80 3.23 -0.46 -14.94
N GLY A 81 3.90 -1.21 -14.07
CA GLY A 81 4.60 -0.68 -12.90
C GLY A 81 5.64 0.40 -13.23
N PRO A 82 6.56 0.18 -14.20
CA PRO A 82 7.58 1.17 -14.54
C PRO A 82 7.01 2.54 -14.91
N GLY A 83 5.91 2.58 -15.66
CA GLY A 83 5.25 3.83 -16.06
C GLY A 83 4.50 4.55 -14.93
N ARG A 84 4.14 3.84 -13.85
CA ARG A 84 3.40 4.42 -12.71
C ARG A 84 4.30 4.79 -11.53
N TYR A 85 5.44 4.12 -11.38
CA TYR A 85 6.30 4.27 -10.21
C TYR A 85 6.80 5.70 -10.01
N GLY A 86 7.45 6.29 -11.02
CA GLY A 86 8.01 7.64 -10.93
C GLY A 86 6.97 8.73 -10.61
N PRO A 87 5.88 8.84 -11.40
CA PRO A 87 4.80 9.79 -11.10
C PRO A 87 4.15 9.57 -9.73
N GLY A 88 3.93 8.32 -9.32
CA GLY A 88 3.36 7.99 -8.02
C GLY A 88 4.27 8.42 -6.85
N VAL A 89 5.59 8.21 -6.97
CA VAL A 89 6.55 8.66 -5.96
C VAL A 89 6.53 10.18 -5.83
N ARG A 90 6.50 10.92 -6.94
CA ARG A 90 6.39 12.39 -6.91
C ARG A 90 5.09 12.88 -6.30
N ALA A 91 3.97 12.23 -6.61
CA ALA A 91 2.67 12.59 -6.04
C ALA A 91 2.62 12.37 -4.52
N ALA A 92 3.34 11.39 -4.01
CA ALA A 92 3.38 11.03 -2.58
C ALA A 92 4.49 11.75 -1.80
N GLU A 93 5.15 12.78 -2.35
CA GLU A 93 6.28 13.45 -1.69
C GLU A 93 5.88 14.05 -0.33
N ALA A 94 4.76 14.78 -0.28
CA ALA A 94 4.27 15.38 0.95
C ALA A 94 3.86 14.32 1.99
N ASP A 95 3.19 13.25 1.53
CA ASP A 95 2.77 12.13 2.39
C ASP A 95 3.99 11.41 2.98
N GLN A 96 5.04 11.20 2.17
CA GLN A 96 6.28 10.58 2.62
C GLN A 96 6.96 11.45 3.67
N ALA A 97 7.04 12.76 3.44
CA ALA A 97 7.64 13.70 4.39
C ALA A 97 6.87 13.69 5.71
N ALA A 98 5.55 13.81 5.67
CA ALA A 98 4.69 13.80 6.85
C ALA A 98 4.78 12.47 7.62
N GLY A 99 4.73 11.33 6.91
CA GLY A 99 4.82 10.01 7.53
C GLY A 99 6.20 9.68 8.10
N PHE A 100 7.28 10.23 7.53
CA PHE A 100 8.64 10.01 8.00
C PHE A 100 9.06 10.98 9.11
N GLN A 101 8.48 12.18 9.16
CA GLN A 101 8.85 13.24 10.09
C GLN A 101 8.99 12.77 11.56
N PRO A 102 8.06 11.98 12.13
CA PRO A 102 8.18 11.54 13.52
C PRO A 102 9.39 10.63 13.77
N TYR A 103 9.78 9.83 12.78
CA TYR A 103 10.97 8.97 12.86
C TYR A 103 12.26 9.76 12.69
N ARG A 104 12.25 10.78 11.82
CA ARG A 104 13.35 11.73 11.67
C ARG A 104 13.62 12.46 12.98
N GLU A 105 12.57 12.86 13.71
CA GLU A 105 12.69 13.51 15.03
C GLU A 105 13.29 12.57 16.07
N VAL A 106 12.84 11.31 16.12
CA VAL A 106 13.44 10.29 17.00
C VAL A 106 14.92 10.12 16.70
N ILE A 107 15.30 9.94 15.43
CA ILE A 107 16.71 9.78 15.04
C ILE A 107 17.53 11.01 15.43
N ALA A 108 17.00 12.22 15.21
CA ALA A 108 17.70 13.45 15.54
C ALA A 108 17.91 13.67 17.04
N ALA A 109 17.05 13.09 17.90
CA ALA A 109 17.17 13.16 19.34
C ALA A 109 18.10 12.09 19.94
N LEU A 110 18.48 11.06 19.18
CA LEU A 110 19.29 9.96 19.70
C LEU A 110 20.73 10.39 19.98
N THR A 111 21.17 10.13 21.21
CA THR A 111 22.59 10.12 21.58
C THR A 111 23.06 8.68 21.66
N LEU A 112 23.88 8.27 20.69
CA LEU A 112 24.38 6.89 20.57
C LEU A 112 25.66 6.69 21.39
N THR A 113 25.90 5.46 21.83
CA THR A 113 27.16 5.10 22.50
C THR A 113 28.38 5.35 21.61
N PRO A 114 29.56 5.69 22.17
CA PRO A 114 30.77 5.92 21.39
C PRO A 114 31.11 4.77 20.44
N LYS A 115 31.58 5.10 19.24
CA LYS A 115 31.98 4.10 18.25
C LYS A 115 33.32 3.47 18.65
N GLY A 116 33.39 2.14 18.67
CA GLY A 116 34.63 1.39 18.88
C GLY A 116 35.45 1.21 17.59
N PRO A 117 36.59 0.50 17.65
CA PRO A 117 37.39 0.15 16.48
C PRO A 117 36.55 -0.51 15.37
N ARG A 118 36.98 -0.37 14.11
CA ARG A 118 36.30 -1.02 12.97
C ARG A 118 36.16 -2.51 13.22
N GLY A 119 34.94 -3.04 13.07
CA GLY A 119 34.64 -4.46 13.30
C GLY A 119 34.42 -4.84 14.77
N SER A 120 34.57 -3.91 15.72
CA SER A 120 34.26 -4.19 17.13
C SER A 120 32.78 -4.60 17.30
N PRO A 121 32.49 -5.69 18.03
CA PRO A 121 31.12 -6.11 18.31
C PRO A 121 30.26 -5.01 18.96
N GLY A 122 30.85 -4.17 19.81
CA GLY A 122 30.12 -3.06 20.48
C GLY A 122 29.55 -2.01 19.51
N ASN A 123 29.99 -1.98 18.24
CA ASN A 123 29.39 -1.10 17.24
C ASN A 123 27.95 -1.52 16.88
N TYR A 124 27.57 -2.78 17.08
CA TYR A 124 26.20 -3.25 16.85
C TYR A 124 25.21 -2.69 17.87
N ASP A 125 25.66 -2.31 19.08
CA ASP A 125 24.80 -1.69 20.08
C ASP A 125 24.22 -0.35 19.59
N ARG A 126 24.96 0.39 18.76
CA ARG A 126 24.46 1.62 18.14
C ARG A 126 23.31 1.34 17.18
N VAL A 127 23.37 0.24 16.43
CA VAL A 127 22.28 -0.18 15.52
C VAL A 127 21.08 -0.64 16.35
N ARG A 128 21.31 -1.39 17.43
CA ARG A 128 20.27 -1.81 18.37
C ARG A 128 19.53 -0.61 18.96
N GLN A 129 20.26 0.39 19.46
CA GLN A 129 19.68 1.64 20.02
C GLN A 129 18.77 2.36 19.03
N VAL A 130 19.20 2.51 17.77
CA VAL A 130 18.38 3.13 16.72
C VAL A 130 17.13 2.26 16.44
N GLY A 131 17.30 0.95 16.30
CA GLY A 131 16.21 0.03 16.00
C GLY A 131 15.15 0.00 17.11
N GLU A 132 15.57 -0.04 18.37
CA GLU A 132 14.67 0.01 19.53
C GLU A 132 13.87 1.31 19.57
N ALA A 133 14.52 2.45 19.38
CA ALA A 133 13.86 3.77 19.41
C ALA A 133 12.84 3.93 18.26
N LEU A 134 13.22 3.52 17.04
CA LEU A 134 12.30 3.56 15.89
C LEU A 134 11.12 2.60 16.07
N ASN A 135 11.37 1.40 16.62
CA ASN A 135 10.31 0.44 16.89
C ASN A 135 9.35 0.94 17.96
N ALA A 136 9.87 1.57 19.03
CA ALA A 136 9.06 2.19 20.06
C ALA A 136 8.12 3.25 19.46
N LYS A 137 8.64 4.13 18.59
CA LYS A 137 7.81 5.14 17.90
C LYS A 137 6.74 4.53 17.00
N ARG A 138 7.08 3.47 16.25
CA ARG A 138 6.12 2.77 15.37
C ARG A 138 4.94 2.17 16.15
N VAL A 139 5.20 1.64 17.35
CA VAL A 139 4.16 0.98 18.15
C VAL A 139 3.29 1.99 18.91
N SER A 140 3.82 3.17 19.25
CA SER A 140 3.06 4.20 19.99
C SER A 140 2.10 5.04 19.14
N GLY A 141 2.23 5.02 17.82
CA GLY A 141 1.60 6.01 16.92
C GLY A 141 2.45 7.27 16.82
#